data_AF-A0AAX2GZF4-F1
#
_entry.id   AF-A0AAX2GZF4-F1
#
_cell.length_a   1.000
_cell.length_b   1.000
_cell.length_c   1.000
_cell.angle_alpha   90.00
_cell.angle_beta   90.00
_cell.angle_gamma   90.00
#
_symmetry.space_group_name_H-M   'P 1'
#
loop_
_entity.id
_entity.type
_entity.pdbx_description
1 polymer ?
#
loop_
_entity_poly.entity_id
_entity_poly.type
_entity_poly.pdbx_seq_one_letter_code
_entity_poly.pdbx_strand_id
1 'polypeptide(L)'
;MRNKILSIIFAGFVAIGCNNPKKTQPQQQAAPAKVTIEKENGKFSLMVNGAPFYIKGAGLEFGDVAALAKHGGNAFRTWRVDNGQRSAKEILDEAQKNGLMVMMGIEVARERHGFDYNDSVAVRQQKERIRKEVTALKDHPALLLWGIGNELNLEYTNPKVWDAVNDLSKMIHAIDPNHLTTTSLAGITQENITLIKERCPDLDLLSVQLYGDLGELPTKIRQYGWEKAYIVTEWGATGYWEVPTTAWKAPVEEHSSVKAANYLKRYNEAIAKDTDQCVGSFVFLWGNKQERTPTWFGIFLEDGSETESVDVMHYLWNGKYPDNQSPKLQSFTLNGKTAYDNITLQAGTTCTAQANISDPDSDPLSIRWELLREATDLRSGGDVEARPEAVPITAMKGEGRHITFKAPSKGAYRLFVYGYDGKGHAATANIPFLIK
;
A
#
# COMPACT_ATOMS: atom_id res chain seq x y z
N MET A 1 82.57 -46.90 6.34
CA MET A 1 83.02 -46.30 7.61
C MET A 1 82.36 -44.93 7.77
N ARG A 2 81.67 -44.74 8.90
CA ARG A 2 81.23 -43.48 9.54
C ARG A 2 80.24 -42.56 8.78
N ASN A 3 78.96 -42.75 9.16
CA ASN A 3 77.94 -41.71 9.21
C ASN A 3 78.39 -40.54 10.10
N LYS A 4 78.20 -39.30 9.63
CA LYS A 4 78.18 -38.10 10.48
C LYS A 4 76.86 -37.37 10.29
N ILE A 5 76.15 -37.27 11.40
CA ILE A 5 74.94 -36.48 11.64
C ILE A 5 75.35 -35.00 11.68
N LEU A 6 74.64 -34.14 10.95
CA LEU A 6 74.72 -32.69 11.11
C LEU A 6 73.34 -32.15 11.46
N SER A 7 73.20 -31.70 12.70
CA SER A 7 72.02 -31.02 13.24
C SER A 7 71.90 -29.63 12.62
N ILE A 8 70.73 -29.30 12.05
CA ILE A 8 70.38 -27.93 11.64
C ILE A 8 69.35 -27.40 12.64
N ILE A 9 69.73 -26.32 13.32
CA ILE A 9 68.92 -25.56 14.27
C ILE A 9 67.92 -24.71 13.48
N PHE A 10 66.62 -24.87 13.75
CA PHE A 10 65.55 -24.07 13.17
C PHE A 10 65.29 -22.87 14.09
N ALA A 11 65.71 -21.66 13.66
CA ALA A 11 65.39 -20.42 14.34
C ALA A 11 64.04 -19.89 13.84
N GLY A 12 63.01 -19.94 14.69
CA GLY A 12 61.69 -19.38 14.42
C GLY A 12 61.68 -17.86 14.54
N PHE A 13 61.37 -17.16 13.46
CA PHE A 13 61.02 -15.75 13.48
C PHE A 13 59.56 -15.59 13.93
N VAL A 14 59.36 -15.02 15.12
CA VAL A 14 58.05 -14.56 15.59
C VAL A 14 57.76 -13.20 14.96
N ALA A 15 56.83 -13.16 14.02
CA ALA A 15 56.29 -11.91 13.49
C ALA A 15 55.28 -11.33 14.50
N ILE A 16 55.66 -10.25 15.18
CA ILE A 16 54.76 -9.47 16.02
C ILE A 16 53.88 -8.63 15.08
N GLY A 17 52.65 -9.08 14.85
CA GLY A 17 51.65 -8.32 14.11
C GLY A 17 51.13 -7.13 14.94
N CYS A 18 51.38 -5.92 14.46
CA CYS A 18 50.74 -4.71 15.00
C CYS A 18 49.24 -4.75 14.71
N ASN A 19 48.45 -5.11 15.71
CA ASN A 19 46.99 -5.03 15.67
C ASN A 19 46.58 -3.55 15.88
N ASN A 20 46.50 -2.78 14.79
CA ASN A 20 45.85 -1.46 14.83
C ASN A 20 44.33 -1.68 14.84
N PRO A 21 43.58 -1.26 15.88
CA PRO A 21 42.14 -1.25 15.80
C PRO A 21 41.74 -0.27 14.68
N LYS A 22 41.07 -0.78 13.65
CA LYS A 22 40.38 0.05 12.66
C LYS A 22 39.42 0.95 13.44
N LYS A 23 39.76 2.23 13.60
CA LYS A 23 38.81 3.25 14.01
C LYS A 23 37.69 3.24 12.97
N THR A 24 36.53 2.72 13.34
CA THR A 24 35.28 2.99 12.64
C THR A 24 35.14 4.50 12.60
N GLN A 25 35.29 5.09 11.41
CA GLN A 25 34.93 6.49 11.21
C GLN A 25 33.46 6.64 11.59
N PRO A 26 33.07 7.69 12.34
CA PRO A 26 31.67 8.00 12.55
C PRO A 26 31.00 8.10 11.19
N GLN A 27 29.97 7.30 10.95
CA GLN A 27 29.13 7.42 9.77
C GLN A 27 28.59 8.86 9.78
N GLN A 28 29.08 9.68 8.86
CA GLN A 28 28.68 11.08 8.77
C GLN A 28 27.17 11.09 8.55
N GLN A 29 26.43 11.62 9.53
CA GLN A 29 24.97 11.65 9.48
C GLN A 29 24.57 12.42 8.22
N ALA A 30 23.89 11.77 7.29
CA ALA A 30 23.49 12.39 6.03
C ALA A 30 22.61 13.61 6.34
N ALA A 31 22.83 14.71 5.63
CA ALA A 31 22.04 15.93 5.78
C ALA A 31 20.57 15.65 5.44
N PRO A 32 19.60 16.41 6.02
CA PRO A 32 18.21 16.31 5.61
C PRO A 32 18.05 16.48 4.11
N ALA A 33 17.15 15.70 3.51
CA ALA A 33 16.81 15.86 2.12
C ALA A 33 16.12 17.20 1.91
N LYS A 34 16.49 17.93 0.85
CA LYS A 34 15.75 19.11 0.41
C LYS A 34 14.80 18.72 -0.71
N VAL A 35 13.52 18.93 -0.50
CA VAL A 35 12.45 18.54 -1.41
C VAL A 35 11.72 19.77 -1.90
N THR A 36 11.63 19.94 -3.21
CA THR A 36 11.02 21.11 -3.85
C THR A 36 10.14 20.70 -5.03
N ILE A 37 9.17 21.55 -5.37
CA ILE A 37 8.43 21.47 -6.63
C ILE A 37 8.96 22.56 -7.56
N GLU A 38 9.42 22.18 -8.74
CA GLU A 38 9.79 23.10 -9.81
C GLU A 38 8.69 23.13 -10.87
N LYS A 39 8.49 24.30 -11.49
CA LYS A 39 7.54 24.48 -12.59
C LYS A 39 8.26 25.08 -13.79
N GLU A 40 8.36 24.32 -14.87
CA GLU A 40 8.98 24.75 -16.12
C GLU A 40 8.04 24.44 -17.30
N ASN A 41 7.79 25.42 -18.17
CA ASN A 41 6.95 25.24 -19.36
C ASN A 41 5.56 24.63 -19.08
N GLY A 42 4.98 24.93 -17.92
CA GLY A 42 3.68 24.40 -17.48
C GLY A 42 3.73 23.02 -16.84
N LYS A 43 4.90 22.38 -16.75
CA LYS A 43 5.10 21.07 -16.13
C LYS A 43 5.69 21.19 -14.74
N PHE A 44 5.17 20.39 -13.82
CA PHE A 44 5.64 20.27 -12.46
C PHE A 44 6.61 19.09 -12.32
N SER A 45 7.70 19.29 -11.60
CA SER A 45 8.65 18.25 -11.25
C SER A 45 8.97 18.30 -9.77
N LEU A 46 8.85 17.16 -9.09
CA LEU A 46 9.34 17.01 -7.73
C LEU A 46 10.85 16.77 -7.78
N MET A 47 11.58 17.47 -6.92
CA MET A 47 13.02 17.41 -6.84
C MET A 47 13.43 16.95 -5.45
N VAL A 48 14.40 16.04 -5.36
CA VAL A 48 15.04 15.64 -4.11
C VAL A 48 16.53 15.95 -4.23
N ASN A 49 17.04 16.83 -3.37
CA ASN A 49 18.41 17.34 -3.39
C ASN A 49 18.81 17.92 -4.76
N GLY A 50 17.87 18.57 -5.44
CA GLY A 50 18.07 19.17 -6.77
C GLY A 50 18.03 18.18 -7.95
N ALA A 51 17.75 16.90 -7.71
CA ALA A 51 17.57 15.90 -8.76
C ALA A 51 16.08 15.58 -8.98
N PRO A 52 15.61 15.41 -10.23
CA PRO A 52 14.23 15.00 -10.50
C PRO A 52 13.88 13.68 -9.81
N PHE A 53 12.72 13.63 -9.18
CA PHE A 53 12.23 12.50 -8.41
C PHE A 53 10.76 12.24 -8.71
N TYR A 54 10.47 11.26 -9.56
CA TYR A 54 9.10 10.80 -9.77
C TYR A 54 8.75 9.73 -8.72
N ILE A 55 7.64 9.90 -8.01
CA ILE A 55 7.25 8.99 -6.92
C ILE A 55 6.72 7.66 -7.49
N LYS A 56 7.53 6.61 -7.32
CA LYS A 56 7.18 5.19 -7.54
C LYS A 56 6.91 4.57 -6.18
N GLY A 57 5.77 4.94 -5.60
CA GLY A 57 5.51 4.72 -4.18
C GLY A 57 4.49 3.64 -3.89
N ALA A 58 4.45 3.26 -2.61
CA ALA A 58 3.41 2.42 -2.03
C ALA A 58 2.90 2.94 -0.68
N GLY A 59 1.61 2.75 -0.38
CA GLY A 59 1.08 2.86 0.97
C GLY A 59 1.54 1.65 1.78
N LEU A 60 2.34 1.89 2.82
CA LEU A 60 3.05 0.85 3.57
C LEU A 60 3.15 1.28 5.04
N GLU A 61 2.24 0.76 5.88
CA GLU A 61 2.27 0.97 7.33
C GLU A 61 3.01 -0.17 8.03
N PHE A 62 2.66 -1.41 7.68
CA PHE A 62 3.20 -2.65 8.27
C PHE A 62 3.69 -3.65 7.21
N GLY A 63 3.81 -3.22 5.95
CA GLY A 63 4.28 -4.06 4.84
C GLY A 63 5.80 -4.21 4.82
N ASP A 64 6.30 -4.99 3.86
CA ASP A 64 7.73 -5.24 3.69
C ASP A 64 8.41 -4.12 2.88
N VAL A 65 9.20 -3.31 3.60
CA VAL A 65 9.97 -2.18 3.04
C VAL A 65 11.07 -2.65 2.10
N ALA A 66 11.73 -3.77 2.40
CA ALA A 66 12.79 -4.32 1.56
C ALA A 66 12.22 -4.90 0.26
N ALA A 67 11.05 -5.55 0.33
CA ALA A 67 10.32 -6.00 -0.87
C ALA A 67 9.97 -4.82 -1.78
N LEU A 68 9.50 -3.69 -1.24
CA LEU A 68 9.21 -2.50 -2.05
C LEU A 68 10.42 -2.04 -2.86
N ALA A 69 11.58 -1.91 -2.21
CA ALA A 69 12.83 -1.53 -2.87
C ALA A 69 13.26 -2.56 -3.92
N LYS A 70 13.17 -3.86 -3.59
CA LYS A 70 13.48 -4.98 -4.50
C LYS A 70 12.65 -4.91 -5.79
N HIS A 71 11.40 -4.47 -5.71
CA HIS A 71 10.51 -4.35 -6.87
C HIS A 71 10.63 -3.01 -7.60
N GLY A 72 11.58 -2.14 -7.23
CA GLY A 72 11.86 -0.88 -7.94
C GLY A 72 11.04 0.31 -7.45
N GLY A 73 10.33 0.17 -6.32
CA GLY A 73 9.76 1.30 -5.61
C GLY A 73 10.87 2.20 -5.06
N ASN A 74 10.61 3.51 -4.96
CA ASN A 74 11.57 4.50 -4.46
C ASN A 74 11.05 5.31 -3.25
N ALA A 75 9.79 5.14 -2.88
CA ALA A 75 9.21 5.81 -1.73
C ALA A 75 8.06 5.00 -1.12
N PHE A 76 7.71 5.29 0.13
CA PHE A 76 6.44 4.82 0.70
C PHE A 76 5.76 5.88 1.54
N ARG A 77 4.48 5.66 1.80
CA ARG A 77 3.63 6.53 2.61
C ARG A 77 3.17 5.79 3.86
N THR A 78 3.22 6.47 5.00
CA THR A 78 2.57 6.08 6.25
C THR A 78 1.35 6.97 6.52
N TRP A 79 0.51 6.58 7.49
CA TRP A 79 -0.69 7.36 7.86
C TRP A 79 -0.48 8.21 9.12
N ARG A 80 0.53 7.91 9.92
CA ARG A 80 0.78 8.51 11.23
C ARG A 80 2.24 8.37 11.66
N VAL A 81 2.65 9.22 12.60
CA VAL A 81 4.00 9.22 13.18
C VAL A 81 4.19 8.06 14.16
N ASP A 82 3.19 7.81 15.00
CA ASP A 82 3.18 6.69 15.92
C ASP A 82 2.14 5.67 15.46
N ASN A 83 2.59 4.48 15.07
CA ASN A 83 1.71 3.42 14.60
C ASN A 83 1.47 2.31 15.64
N GLY A 84 1.94 2.51 16.87
CA GLY A 84 1.79 1.58 17.97
C GLY A 84 2.69 0.35 17.92
N GLN A 85 3.47 0.16 16.85
CA GLN A 85 4.40 -0.97 16.70
C GLN A 85 5.85 -0.54 16.52
N ARG A 86 6.07 0.57 15.81
CA ARG A 86 7.39 1.10 15.46
C ARG A 86 7.38 2.61 15.61
N SER A 87 8.49 3.17 16.04
CA SER A 87 8.69 4.62 16.02
C SER A 87 8.88 5.11 14.58
N ALA A 88 8.44 6.34 14.26
CA ALA A 88 8.72 6.97 12.97
C ALA A 88 10.21 7.00 12.62
N LYS A 89 11.09 7.13 13.62
CA LYS A 89 12.54 7.10 13.38
C LYS A 89 12.98 5.73 12.86
N GLU A 90 12.52 4.62 13.45
CA GLU A 90 12.85 3.28 12.96
C GLU A 90 12.32 3.02 11.55
N ILE A 91 11.16 3.59 11.22
CA ILE A 91 10.58 3.51 9.87
C ILE A 91 11.46 4.27 8.87
N LEU A 92 11.85 5.50 9.21
CA LEU A 92 12.71 6.33 8.37
C LEU A 92 14.14 5.76 8.24
N ASP A 93 14.70 5.19 9.31
CA ASP A 93 16.00 4.51 9.30
C ASP A 93 15.97 3.30 8.35
N GLU A 94 14.89 2.50 8.37
CA GLU A 94 14.71 1.38 7.45
C GLU A 94 14.52 1.84 6.00
N ALA A 95 13.76 2.92 5.78
CA ALA A 95 13.62 3.54 4.47
C ALA A 95 15.01 3.93 3.92
N GLN A 96 15.80 4.64 4.72
CA GLN A 96 17.14 5.06 4.36
C GLN A 96 18.04 3.87 4.02
N LYS A 97 17.99 2.80 4.84
CA LYS A 97 18.76 1.58 4.62
C LYS A 97 18.44 0.92 3.27
N ASN A 98 17.20 1.02 2.81
CA ASN A 98 16.74 0.46 1.54
C ASN A 98 16.77 1.46 0.37
N GLY A 99 17.30 2.67 0.58
CA GLY A 99 17.35 3.71 -0.46
C GLY A 99 15.98 4.30 -0.81
N LEU A 100 15.02 4.22 0.10
CA LEU A 100 13.67 4.72 -0.06
C LEU A 100 13.47 6.05 0.67
N MET A 101 12.54 6.85 0.16
CA MET A 101 12.06 8.10 0.79
C MET A 101 10.67 7.89 1.39
N VAL A 102 10.27 8.70 2.38
CA VAL A 102 9.00 8.51 3.11
C VAL A 102 8.13 9.74 3.05
N MET A 103 6.91 9.61 2.50
CA MET A 103 5.83 10.53 2.82
C MET A 103 5.34 10.20 4.24
N MET A 104 5.76 11.00 5.21
CA MET A 104 5.44 10.74 6.61
C MET A 104 4.04 11.26 6.93
N GLY A 105 3.12 10.34 7.19
CA GLY A 105 1.77 10.68 7.60
C GLY A 105 1.76 11.30 9.00
N ILE A 106 0.95 12.32 9.18
CA ILE A 106 0.66 12.96 10.46
C ILE A 106 -0.80 12.68 10.77
N GLU A 107 -1.06 12.03 11.90
CA GLU A 107 -2.44 11.84 12.35
C GLU A 107 -3.07 13.20 12.69
N VAL A 108 -4.19 13.49 12.06
CA VAL A 108 -5.01 14.68 12.31
C VAL A 108 -6.42 14.19 12.59
N ALA A 109 -7.00 14.64 13.69
CA ALA A 109 -8.28 14.16 14.17
C ALA A 109 -9.39 14.45 13.15
N ARG A 110 -10.29 13.48 12.97
CA ARG A 110 -11.38 13.55 11.99
C ARG A 110 -12.68 13.93 12.69
N GLU A 111 -13.50 14.73 12.01
CA GLU A 111 -14.84 15.05 12.50
C GLU A 111 -15.72 13.80 12.61
N ARG A 112 -15.58 12.83 11.68
CA ARG A 112 -16.27 11.54 11.76
C ARG A 112 -15.96 10.71 13.01
N HIS A 113 -14.88 11.04 13.72
CA HIS A 113 -14.50 10.45 15.01
C HIS A 113 -14.89 11.31 16.22
N GLY A 114 -15.69 12.37 16.01
CA GLY A 114 -16.20 13.27 17.05
C GLY A 114 -15.32 14.48 17.36
N PHE A 115 -14.29 14.78 16.55
CA PHE A 115 -13.45 15.96 16.77
C PHE A 115 -14.16 17.24 16.32
N ASP A 116 -14.35 18.20 17.23
CA ASP A 116 -14.96 19.48 16.92
C ASP A 116 -13.91 20.55 16.58
N TYR A 117 -13.83 20.93 15.30
CA TYR A 117 -12.95 22.01 14.84
C TYR A 117 -13.38 23.42 15.30
N ASN A 118 -14.51 23.57 16.00
CA ASN A 118 -14.83 24.81 16.74
C ASN A 118 -14.16 24.88 18.11
N ASP A 119 -13.72 23.76 18.68
CA ASP A 119 -12.94 23.75 19.92
C ASP A 119 -11.51 24.22 19.66
N SER A 120 -11.30 25.52 19.78
CA SER A 120 -9.99 26.14 19.62
C SER A 120 -8.92 25.63 20.60
N VAL A 121 -9.30 25.07 21.75
CA VAL A 121 -8.36 24.47 22.70
C VAL A 121 -7.87 23.13 22.15
N ALA A 122 -8.79 22.26 21.73
CA ALA A 122 -8.47 20.96 21.14
C ALA A 122 -7.63 21.11 19.86
N VAL A 123 -7.99 22.04 18.97
CA VAL A 123 -7.22 22.34 17.75
C VAL A 123 -5.80 22.79 18.07
N ARG A 124 -5.60 23.66 19.07
CA ARG A 124 -4.27 24.08 19.51
C ARG A 124 -3.46 22.94 20.13
N GLN A 125 -4.08 22.10 20.95
CA GLN A 125 -3.40 20.94 21.55
C GLN A 125 -2.92 19.96 20.48
N GLN A 126 -3.74 19.69 19.47
CA GLN A 126 -3.34 18.91 18.30
C GLN A 126 -2.15 19.54 17.57
N LYS A 127 -2.20 20.85 17.30
CA LYS A 127 -1.09 21.58 16.65
C LYS A 127 0.22 21.46 17.43
N GLU A 128 0.17 21.59 18.75
CA GLU A 128 1.38 21.49 19.59
C GLU A 128 1.91 20.06 19.75
N ARG A 129 1.05 19.03 19.68
CA ARG A 129 1.50 17.63 19.54
C ARG A 129 2.27 17.46 18.22
N ILE A 130 1.66 17.86 17.10
CA ILE A 130 2.24 17.70 15.77
C ILE A 130 3.56 18.49 15.64
N ARG A 131 3.66 19.68 16.23
CA ARG A 131 4.89 20.46 16.29
C ARG A 131 6.07 19.64 16.83
N LYS A 132 5.85 18.88 17.90
CA LYS A 132 6.89 18.04 18.53
C LYS A 132 7.30 16.89 17.62
N GLU A 133 6.33 16.24 16.97
CA GLU A 133 6.56 15.15 16.03
C GLU A 133 7.41 15.62 14.83
N VAL A 134 7.05 16.75 14.23
CA VAL A 134 7.78 17.35 13.11
C VAL A 134 9.19 17.75 13.53
N THR A 135 9.33 18.44 14.67
CA THR A 135 10.63 18.86 15.20
C THR A 135 11.58 17.67 15.42
N ALA A 136 11.05 16.51 15.83
CA ALA A 136 11.84 15.32 16.11
C ALA A 136 12.36 14.61 14.84
N LEU A 137 11.73 14.82 13.68
CA LEU A 137 11.96 14.00 12.48
C LEU A 137 12.40 14.81 11.25
N LYS A 138 12.20 16.13 11.24
CA LYS A 138 12.50 17.03 10.11
C LYS A 138 13.91 16.90 9.53
N ASP A 139 14.88 16.48 10.34
CA ASP A 139 16.28 16.40 9.93
C ASP A 139 16.63 15.01 9.35
N HIS A 140 15.67 14.10 9.22
CA HIS A 140 15.92 12.75 8.73
C HIS A 140 16.14 12.72 7.20
N PRO A 141 17.23 12.13 6.69
CA PRO A 141 17.57 12.15 5.26
C PRO A 141 16.60 11.39 4.35
N ALA A 142 15.85 10.41 4.88
CA ALA A 142 14.83 9.67 4.15
C ALA A 142 13.43 10.30 4.18
N LEU A 143 13.24 11.44 4.85
CA LEU A 143 11.94 12.12 4.82
C LEU A 143 11.73 12.76 3.43
N LEU A 144 10.57 12.55 2.82
CA LEU A 144 10.19 13.11 1.53
C LEU A 144 9.30 14.35 1.70
N LEU A 145 8.18 14.17 2.39
CA LEU A 145 7.18 15.20 2.60
C LEU A 145 6.24 14.81 3.74
N TRP A 146 5.51 15.77 4.28
CA TRP A 146 4.56 15.61 5.36
C TRP A 146 3.12 15.45 4.83
N GLY A 147 2.48 14.32 5.14
CA GLY A 147 1.06 14.08 4.87
C GLY A 147 0.19 14.51 6.04
N ILE A 148 -0.37 15.72 5.99
CA ILE A 148 -1.20 16.30 7.05
C ILE A 148 -2.60 15.68 7.00
N GLY A 149 -2.85 14.69 7.86
CA GLY A 149 -4.13 14.00 7.92
C GLY A 149 -4.39 13.07 6.74
N ASN A 150 -5.48 12.32 6.86
CA ASN A 150 -5.93 11.36 5.86
C ASN A 150 -7.45 11.39 5.80
N GLU A 151 -8.00 11.68 4.62
CA GLU A 151 -9.43 11.68 4.34
C GLU A 151 -10.23 12.56 5.30
N LEU A 152 -9.70 13.75 5.60
CA LEU A 152 -10.38 14.72 6.48
C LEU A 152 -11.71 15.20 5.88
N ASN A 153 -11.92 14.99 4.58
CA ASN A 153 -13.14 15.28 3.85
C ASN A 153 -14.16 14.12 3.84
N LEU A 154 -13.85 12.98 4.47
CA LEU A 154 -14.78 11.85 4.56
C LEU A 154 -15.75 12.09 5.73
N GLU A 155 -17.04 12.20 5.41
CA GLU A 155 -18.13 12.37 6.39
C GLU A 155 -17.93 13.60 7.32
N TYR A 156 -17.52 14.73 6.74
CA TYR A 156 -17.28 15.99 7.46
C TYR A 156 -18.33 17.06 7.11
N THR A 157 -18.51 18.03 8.00
CA THR A 157 -19.37 19.21 7.79
C THR A 157 -18.70 20.52 8.17
N ASN A 158 -17.63 20.49 8.97
CA ASN A 158 -16.98 21.68 9.48
C ASN A 158 -15.78 22.10 8.61
N PRO A 159 -15.89 23.18 7.79
CA PRO A 159 -14.82 23.58 6.89
C PRO A 159 -13.57 24.12 7.60
N LYS A 160 -13.63 24.38 8.92
CA LYS A 160 -12.47 24.80 9.72
C LYS A 160 -11.38 23.73 9.81
N VAL A 161 -11.68 22.48 9.43
CA VAL A 161 -10.64 21.46 9.23
C VAL A 161 -9.57 21.95 8.25
N TRP A 162 -9.95 22.65 7.19
CA TRP A 162 -9.01 23.17 6.19
C TRP A 162 -8.19 24.35 6.71
N ASP A 163 -8.77 25.20 7.55
CA ASP A 163 -8.04 26.25 8.26
C ASP A 163 -6.98 25.62 9.18
N ALA A 164 -7.33 24.55 9.89
CA ALA A 164 -6.41 23.81 10.76
C ALA A 164 -5.28 23.15 9.96
N VAL A 165 -5.57 22.52 8.80
CA VAL A 165 -4.54 21.96 7.91
C VAL A 165 -3.58 23.05 7.41
N ASN A 166 -4.10 24.22 7.03
CA ASN A 166 -3.28 25.36 6.60
C ASN A 166 -2.35 25.84 7.70
N ASP A 167 -2.87 25.92 8.92
CA ASP A 167 -2.14 26.32 10.11
C ASP A 167 -1.04 25.33 10.51
N LEU A 168 -1.26 24.04 10.24
CA LEU A 168 -0.25 22.99 10.38
C LEU A 168 0.81 23.11 9.29
N SER A 169 0.43 23.32 8.04
CA SER A 169 1.35 23.51 6.92
C SER A 169 2.33 24.67 7.18
N LYS A 170 1.80 25.85 7.54
CA LYS A 170 2.62 27.03 7.85
C LYS A 170 3.58 26.78 9.01
N MET A 171 3.12 26.04 10.00
CA MET A 171 3.90 25.70 11.18
C MET A 171 5.02 24.70 10.84
N ILE A 172 4.75 23.74 9.95
CA ILE A 172 5.74 22.81 9.43
C ILE A 172 6.80 23.57 8.64
N HIS A 173 6.44 24.39 7.65
CA HIS A 173 7.42 25.14 6.84
C HIS A 173 8.30 26.07 7.68
N ALA A 174 7.78 26.63 8.78
CA ALA A 174 8.57 27.46 9.69
C ALA A 174 9.62 26.68 10.48
N ILE A 175 9.40 25.38 10.72
CA ILE A 175 10.29 24.50 11.49
C ILE A 175 11.20 23.67 10.58
N ASP A 176 10.64 23.22 9.46
CA ASP A 176 11.21 22.34 8.46
C ASP A 176 11.14 23.02 7.09
N PRO A 177 12.16 23.81 6.73
CA PRO A 177 12.22 24.48 5.43
C PRO A 177 12.65 23.53 4.28
N ASN A 178 12.86 22.25 4.57
CA ASN A 178 13.41 21.29 3.62
C ASN A 178 12.32 20.39 2.99
N HIS A 179 11.19 20.17 3.65
CA HIS A 179 10.18 19.22 3.20
C HIS A 179 8.84 19.88 2.88
N LEU A 180 8.14 19.29 1.91
CA LEU A 180 6.84 19.76 1.46
C LEU A 180 5.70 19.29 2.37
N THR A 181 4.54 19.91 2.25
CA THR A 181 3.30 19.54 2.93
C THR A 181 2.17 19.26 1.94
N THR A 182 1.33 18.28 2.28
CA THR A 182 0.11 17.93 1.53
C THR A 182 -0.98 17.43 2.48
N THR A 183 -2.21 17.26 1.99
CA THR A 183 -3.29 16.58 2.70
C THR A 183 -4.03 15.63 1.75
N SER A 184 -4.31 14.41 2.20
CA SER A 184 -4.94 13.39 1.35
C SER A 184 -6.46 13.45 1.42
N LEU A 185 -7.11 13.55 0.25
CA LEU A 185 -8.56 13.54 0.11
C LEU A 185 -9.10 12.15 -0.24
N ALA A 186 -10.24 11.78 0.36
CA ALA A 186 -11.10 10.69 -0.09
C ALA A 186 -11.82 11.15 -1.37
N GLY A 187 -11.35 10.68 -2.53
CA GLY A 187 -11.85 11.16 -3.82
C GLY A 187 -11.61 12.65 -4.06
N ILE A 188 -12.32 13.20 -5.05
CA ILE A 188 -12.17 14.61 -5.45
C ILE A 188 -13.51 15.18 -5.91
N THR A 189 -13.85 16.39 -5.44
CA THR A 189 -15.03 17.16 -5.85
C THR A 189 -14.65 18.61 -6.09
N GLN A 190 -15.44 19.33 -6.90
CA GLN A 190 -15.25 20.78 -7.11
C GLN A 190 -15.25 21.54 -5.78
N GLU A 191 -16.17 21.20 -4.87
CA GLU A 191 -16.29 21.84 -3.56
C GLU A 191 -15.03 21.66 -2.71
N ASN A 192 -14.47 20.45 -2.64
CA ASN A 192 -13.24 20.20 -1.90
C ASN A 192 -12.08 21.03 -2.45
N ILE A 193 -11.94 21.11 -3.78
CA ILE A 193 -10.87 21.91 -4.40
C ILE A 193 -11.06 23.41 -4.13
N THR A 194 -12.29 23.91 -4.23
CA THR A 194 -12.60 25.31 -3.89
C THR A 194 -12.23 25.62 -2.43
N LEU A 195 -12.67 24.79 -1.49
CA LEU A 195 -12.38 24.98 -0.06
C LEU A 195 -10.88 24.92 0.25
N ILE A 196 -10.15 23.98 -0.34
CA ILE A 196 -8.71 23.84 -0.13
C ILE A 196 -7.97 25.07 -0.68
N LYS A 197 -8.33 25.55 -1.88
CA LYS A 197 -7.73 26.77 -2.45
C LYS A 197 -7.99 28.00 -1.58
N GLU A 198 -9.18 28.13 -1.01
CA GLU A 198 -9.58 29.26 -0.17
C GLU A 198 -8.94 29.22 1.22
N ARG A 199 -9.00 28.06 1.88
CA ARG A 199 -8.69 27.92 3.31
C ARG A 199 -7.30 27.34 3.59
N CYS A 200 -6.75 26.61 2.62
CA CYS A 200 -5.49 25.90 2.74
C CYS A 200 -4.47 26.25 1.62
N PRO A 201 -4.23 27.54 1.31
CA PRO A 201 -3.35 27.94 0.21
C PRO A 201 -1.88 27.57 0.41
N ASP A 202 -1.47 27.30 1.65
CA ASP A 202 -0.08 27.04 2.04
C ASP A 202 0.42 25.66 1.62
N LEU A 203 -0.46 24.69 1.35
CA LEU A 203 -0.06 23.35 0.88
C LEU A 203 0.73 23.42 -0.43
N ASP A 204 1.82 22.67 -0.51
CA ASP A 204 2.69 22.67 -1.69
C ASP A 204 2.07 21.93 -2.88
N LEU A 205 1.33 20.86 -2.61
CA LEU A 205 0.67 20.01 -3.60
C LEU A 205 -0.64 19.43 -3.06
N LEU A 206 -1.45 18.88 -3.96
CA LEU A 206 -2.67 18.16 -3.62
C LEU A 206 -2.39 16.65 -3.52
N SER A 207 -3.04 15.98 -2.58
CA SER A 207 -3.08 14.51 -2.53
C SER A 207 -4.50 13.99 -2.66
N VAL A 208 -4.70 13.00 -3.52
CA VAL A 208 -6.01 12.40 -3.79
C VAL A 208 -5.91 10.88 -3.69
N GLN A 209 -6.94 10.27 -3.12
CA GLN A 209 -7.12 8.82 -3.03
C GLN A 209 -8.27 8.41 -3.95
N LEU A 210 -8.00 7.56 -4.93
CA LEU A 210 -8.98 7.10 -5.92
C LEU A 210 -8.67 5.69 -6.38
N TYR A 211 -9.72 4.90 -6.57
CA TYR A 211 -9.65 3.47 -6.86
C TYR A 211 -10.18 3.16 -8.26
N GLY A 212 -11.44 2.73 -8.41
CA GLY A 212 -12.04 2.44 -9.71
C GLY A 212 -12.12 3.64 -10.65
N ASP A 213 -12.52 4.79 -10.11
CA ASP A 213 -12.71 6.04 -10.85
C ASP A 213 -11.43 6.82 -11.21
N LEU A 214 -10.24 6.24 -11.01
CA LEU A 214 -8.96 6.96 -11.15
C LEU A 214 -8.74 7.55 -12.56
N GLY A 215 -9.26 6.90 -13.62
CA GLY A 215 -9.08 7.29 -15.02
C GLY A 215 -9.40 8.76 -15.34
N GLU A 216 -10.39 9.33 -14.65
CA GLU A 216 -10.87 10.70 -14.88
C GLU A 216 -10.14 11.76 -14.04
N LEU A 217 -9.23 11.35 -13.16
CA LEU A 217 -8.56 12.25 -12.22
C LEU A 217 -7.84 13.43 -12.92
N PRO A 218 -6.99 13.22 -13.96
CA PRO A 218 -6.31 14.32 -14.63
C PRO A 218 -7.28 15.39 -15.17
N THR A 219 -8.40 14.95 -15.73
CA THR A 219 -9.45 15.83 -16.26
C THR A 219 -10.10 16.61 -15.12
N LYS A 220 -10.49 15.93 -14.03
CA LYS A 220 -11.13 16.55 -12.85
C LYS A 220 -10.21 17.58 -12.18
N ILE A 221 -8.92 17.30 -12.03
CA ILE A 221 -7.92 18.22 -11.47
C ILE A 221 -7.94 19.57 -12.22
N ARG A 222 -7.89 19.52 -13.55
CA ARG A 222 -7.91 20.72 -14.41
C ARG A 222 -9.26 21.42 -14.36
N GLN A 223 -10.36 20.67 -14.49
CA GLN A 223 -11.72 21.23 -14.47
C GLN A 223 -12.04 21.93 -13.15
N TYR A 224 -11.59 21.36 -12.04
CA TYR A 224 -11.81 21.95 -10.71
C TYR A 224 -10.86 23.11 -10.41
N GLY A 225 -9.93 23.41 -11.32
CA GLY A 225 -9.05 24.57 -11.25
C GLY A 225 -7.91 24.41 -10.26
N TRP A 226 -7.41 23.19 -10.02
CA TRP A 226 -6.18 22.99 -9.26
C TRP A 226 -4.97 23.27 -10.15
N GLU A 227 -4.13 24.22 -9.75
CA GLU A 227 -3.06 24.77 -10.60
C GLU A 227 -1.64 24.37 -10.16
N LYS A 228 -1.50 23.63 -9.05
CA LYS A 228 -0.21 23.11 -8.53
C LYS A 228 -0.02 21.64 -8.93
N ALA A 229 1.10 21.06 -8.53
CA ALA A 229 1.33 19.62 -8.62
C ALA A 229 0.28 18.82 -7.81
N TYR A 230 0.10 17.55 -8.15
CA TYR A 230 -0.64 16.60 -7.33
C TYR A 230 0.04 15.22 -7.29
N ILE A 231 -0.30 14.44 -6.26
CA ILE A 231 0.08 13.03 -6.11
C ILE A 231 -1.14 12.18 -5.82
N VAL A 232 -1.13 10.94 -6.30
CA VAL A 232 -2.16 9.96 -5.97
C VAL A 232 -1.70 9.15 -4.77
N THR A 233 -2.23 9.41 -3.58
CA THR A 233 -1.70 8.85 -2.32
C THR A 233 -2.26 7.50 -1.93
N GLU A 234 -3.36 7.08 -2.55
CA GLU A 234 -3.85 5.71 -2.56
C GLU A 234 -4.55 5.44 -3.90
N TRP A 235 -4.15 4.35 -4.53
CA TRP A 235 -4.81 3.77 -5.69
C TRP A 235 -4.49 2.28 -5.74
N GLY A 236 -5.40 1.46 -6.27
CA GLY A 236 -5.19 0.01 -6.23
C GLY A 236 -6.36 -0.74 -6.78
N ALA A 237 -6.82 -1.78 -6.09
CA ALA A 237 -7.96 -2.59 -6.47
C ALA A 237 -9.27 -1.78 -6.46
N THR A 238 -10.27 -2.24 -7.21
CA THR A 238 -11.60 -1.61 -7.25
C THR A 238 -12.23 -1.62 -5.86
N GLY A 239 -12.77 -0.49 -5.40
CA GLY A 239 -13.42 -0.41 -4.09
C GLY A 239 -14.65 -1.31 -4.00
N TYR A 240 -14.92 -1.87 -2.82
CA TYR A 240 -16.12 -2.71 -2.60
C TYR A 240 -17.44 -1.98 -2.82
N TRP A 241 -17.42 -0.65 -2.82
CA TRP A 241 -18.56 0.21 -3.13
C TRP A 241 -18.74 0.44 -4.65
N GLU A 242 -17.76 0.04 -5.47
CA GLU A 242 -17.74 0.27 -6.92
C GLU A 242 -18.06 -1.02 -7.71
N VAL A 243 -18.15 -2.17 -7.04
CA VAL A 243 -18.43 -3.47 -7.67
C VAL A 243 -19.90 -3.88 -7.54
N PRO A 244 -20.40 -4.78 -8.43
CA PRO A 244 -21.71 -5.40 -8.25
C PRO A 244 -21.84 -6.12 -6.91
N THR A 245 -23.07 -6.20 -6.40
CA THR A 245 -23.40 -6.93 -5.17
C THR A 245 -24.37 -8.07 -5.46
N THR A 246 -24.28 -9.15 -4.69
CA THR A 246 -25.26 -10.24 -4.72
C THR A 246 -26.62 -9.79 -4.18
N ALA A 247 -27.65 -10.62 -4.34
CA ALA A 247 -28.99 -10.39 -3.82
C ALA A 247 -29.03 -10.23 -2.29
N TRP A 248 -28.04 -10.78 -1.56
CA TRP A 248 -27.85 -10.61 -0.12
C TRP A 248 -26.78 -9.56 0.24
N LYS A 249 -26.45 -8.66 -0.71
CA LYS A 249 -25.57 -7.49 -0.54
C LYS A 249 -24.09 -7.78 -0.30
N ALA A 250 -23.63 -9.01 -0.57
CA ALA A 250 -22.20 -9.31 -0.57
C ALA A 250 -21.54 -8.70 -1.84
N PRO A 251 -20.48 -7.90 -1.74
CA PRO A 251 -19.80 -7.33 -2.91
C PRO A 251 -19.00 -8.41 -3.63
N VAL A 252 -19.07 -8.42 -4.97
CA VAL A 252 -18.37 -9.41 -5.80
C VAL A 252 -16.94 -8.94 -6.02
N GLU A 253 -15.97 -9.70 -5.49
CA GLU A 253 -14.57 -9.33 -5.54
C GLU A 253 -13.93 -9.77 -6.87
N GLU A 254 -13.12 -8.90 -7.45
CA GLU A 254 -12.28 -9.24 -8.60
C GLU A 254 -11.19 -10.24 -8.19
N HIS A 255 -10.89 -11.20 -9.05
CA HIS A 255 -9.76 -12.10 -8.81
C HIS A 255 -8.41 -11.41 -9.11
N SER A 256 -7.33 -11.99 -8.59
CA SER A 256 -5.94 -11.52 -8.76
C SER A 256 -5.60 -11.02 -10.17
N SER A 257 -5.86 -11.79 -11.22
CA SER A 257 -5.54 -11.37 -12.60
C SER A 257 -6.38 -10.20 -13.12
N VAL A 258 -7.64 -10.06 -12.72
CA VAL A 258 -8.45 -8.87 -13.05
C VAL A 258 -7.93 -7.65 -12.30
N LYS A 259 -7.58 -7.82 -11.01
CA LYS A 259 -6.94 -6.75 -10.24
C LYS A 259 -5.65 -6.29 -10.90
N ALA A 260 -4.74 -7.19 -11.25
CA ALA A 260 -3.48 -6.86 -11.91
C ALA A 260 -3.70 -6.08 -13.22
N ALA A 261 -4.63 -6.53 -14.07
CA ALA A 261 -5.00 -5.81 -15.29
C ALA A 261 -5.53 -4.39 -15.01
N ASN A 262 -6.35 -4.23 -13.96
CA ASN A 262 -6.85 -2.93 -13.53
C ASN A 262 -5.74 -2.02 -13.00
N TYR A 263 -4.74 -2.53 -12.28
CA TYR A 263 -3.59 -1.73 -11.83
C TYR A 263 -2.79 -1.20 -13.03
N LEU A 264 -2.48 -2.06 -14.00
CA LEU A 264 -1.75 -1.67 -15.22
C LEU A 264 -2.51 -0.59 -15.98
N LYS A 265 -3.82 -0.79 -16.17
CA LYS A 265 -4.70 0.17 -16.85
C LYS A 265 -4.72 1.52 -16.12
N ARG A 266 -5.02 1.52 -14.82
CA ARG A 266 -5.15 2.72 -13.98
C ARG A 266 -3.87 3.55 -13.97
N TYR A 267 -2.72 2.89 -13.83
CA TYR A 267 -1.44 3.59 -13.86
C TYR A 267 -1.22 4.30 -15.20
N ASN A 268 -1.39 3.58 -16.31
CA ASN A 268 -1.13 4.12 -17.63
C ASN A 268 -2.13 5.20 -18.06
N GLU A 269 -3.40 5.07 -17.68
CA GLU A 269 -4.46 5.98 -18.11
C GLU A 269 -4.59 7.23 -17.24
N ALA A 270 -4.17 7.18 -15.97
CA ALA A 270 -4.39 8.29 -15.03
C ALA A 270 -3.12 8.86 -14.40
N ILE A 271 -2.16 8.00 -14.04
CA ILE A 271 -0.96 8.42 -13.30
C ILE A 271 0.13 8.82 -14.28
N ALA A 272 0.63 7.88 -15.09
CA ALA A 272 1.69 8.13 -16.07
C ALA A 272 1.26 9.05 -17.22
N LYS A 273 -0.04 9.15 -17.48
CA LYS A 273 -0.59 9.99 -18.55
C LYS A 273 -0.42 11.48 -18.28
N ASP A 274 -0.54 11.91 -17.03
CA ASP A 274 -0.46 13.33 -16.68
C ASP A 274 0.97 13.74 -16.34
N THR A 275 1.75 14.01 -17.38
CA THR A 275 3.15 14.45 -17.24
C THR A 275 3.29 15.92 -16.85
N ASP A 276 2.17 16.65 -16.71
CA ASP A 276 2.19 18.09 -16.46
C ASP A 276 2.02 18.39 -14.97
N GLN A 277 1.05 17.74 -14.29
CA GLN A 277 0.77 18.01 -12.87
C GLN A 277 1.01 16.83 -11.93
N CYS A 278 1.00 15.58 -12.41
CA CYS A 278 1.18 14.42 -11.55
C CYS A 278 2.68 14.16 -11.29
N VAL A 279 3.09 14.20 -10.03
CA VAL A 279 4.50 13.92 -9.64
C VAL A 279 4.72 12.52 -9.08
N GLY A 280 3.70 11.65 -9.24
CA GLY A 280 3.77 10.23 -8.93
C GLY A 280 2.64 9.75 -8.02
N SER A 281 2.83 8.58 -7.41
CA SER A 281 1.74 7.88 -6.74
C SER A 281 2.21 6.89 -5.68
N PHE A 282 1.28 6.50 -4.79
CA PHE A 282 1.44 5.45 -3.80
C PHE A 282 0.39 4.36 -3.99
N VAL A 283 0.80 3.19 -4.48
CA VAL A 283 -0.09 2.04 -4.68
C VAL A 283 -0.55 1.46 -3.34
N PHE A 284 -1.81 1.03 -3.23
CA PHE A 284 -2.43 0.55 -2.01
C PHE A 284 -3.06 -0.85 -2.20
N LEU A 285 -2.94 -1.78 -1.25
CA LEU A 285 -2.06 -1.76 -0.07
C LEU A 285 -0.84 -2.63 -0.34
N TRP A 286 0.37 -2.10 -0.13
CA TRP A 286 1.61 -2.89 -0.20
C TRP A 286 1.76 -3.73 1.07
N GLY A 287 1.07 -4.86 1.06
CA GLY A 287 0.99 -5.80 2.16
C GLY A 287 -0.38 -6.47 2.13
N ASN A 288 -0.84 -6.88 3.31
CA ASN A 288 -2.15 -7.47 3.53
C ASN A 288 -2.89 -6.74 4.66
N LYS A 289 -4.20 -6.61 4.51
CA LYS A 289 -5.11 -6.14 5.56
C LYS A 289 -6.48 -6.75 5.30
N GLN A 290 -7.15 -7.19 6.37
CA GLN A 290 -8.58 -7.50 6.32
C GLN A 290 -9.37 -6.23 6.00
N GLU A 291 -10.03 -6.22 4.83
CA GLU A 291 -10.99 -5.18 4.46
C GLU A 291 -12.05 -5.76 3.52
N ARG A 292 -13.23 -6.03 4.07
CA ARG A 292 -14.33 -6.87 3.55
C ARG A 292 -13.95 -8.33 3.38
N THR A 293 -12.82 -8.61 2.75
CA THR A 293 -12.22 -9.93 2.61
C THR A 293 -10.71 -9.85 2.94
N PRO A 294 -10.05 -10.96 3.24
CA PRO A 294 -8.60 -10.99 3.46
C PRO A 294 -7.78 -10.70 2.18
N THR A 295 -8.43 -10.60 1.01
CA THR A 295 -7.77 -10.45 -0.30
C THR A 295 -8.14 -9.17 -1.03
N TRP A 296 -8.99 -8.30 -0.49
CA TRP A 296 -9.59 -7.22 -1.28
C TRP A 296 -8.56 -6.24 -1.83
N PHE A 297 -7.90 -5.48 -0.94
CA PHE A 297 -6.95 -4.43 -1.31
C PHE A 297 -5.48 -4.84 -1.17
N GLY A 298 -5.19 -5.87 -0.37
CA GLY A 298 -3.81 -6.36 -0.21
C GLY A 298 -3.30 -6.94 -1.53
N ILE A 299 -2.13 -6.46 -1.98
CA ILE A 299 -1.43 -7.07 -3.12
C ILE A 299 -0.53 -8.23 -2.68
N PHE A 300 -0.42 -8.45 -1.36
CA PHE A 300 0.15 -9.64 -0.74
C PHE A 300 -0.96 -10.43 -0.02
N LEU A 301 -0.80 -11.73 0.05
CA LEU A 301 -1.62 -12.61 0.89
C LEU A 301 -1.22 -12.52 2.37
N GLU A 302 -2.08 -13.06 3.25
CA GLU A 302 -1.83 -13.11 4.71
C GLU A 302 -0.51 -13.83 5.06
N ASP A 303 -0.09 -14.78 4.23
CA ASP A 303 1.16 -15.53 4.38
C ASP A 303 2.39 -14.81 3.78
N GLY A 304 2.21 -13.61 3.23
CA GLY A 304 3.26 -12.83 2.58
C GLY A 304 3.50 -13.17 1.11
N SER A 305 2.72 -14.08 0.52
CA SER A 305 2.87 -14.40 -0.91
C SER A 305 2.46 -13.20 -1.77
N GLU A 306 3.28 -12.89 -2.78
CA GLU A 306 3.04 -11.86 -3.77
C GLU A 306 1.92 -12.28 -4.75
N THR A 307 1.18 -11.32 -5.30
CA THR A 307 0.15 -11.57 -6.32
C THR A 307 0.53 -10.92 -7.65
N GLU A 308 -0.21 -11.23 -8.73
CA GLU A 308 0.05 -10.65 -10.06
C GLU A 308 0.04 -9.11 -10.07
N SER A 309 -0.61 -8.46 -9.10
CA SER A 309 -0.52 -7.00 -8.92
C SER A 309 0.90 -6.52 -8.57
N VAL A 310 1.68 -7.31 -7.82
CA VAL A 310 3.09 -7.03 -7.51
C VAL A 310 3.95 -7.13 -8.78
N ASP A 311 3.71 -8.12 -9.63
CA ASP A 311 4.39 -8.25 -10.93
C ASP A 311 4.14 -7.05 -11.83
N VAL A 312 2.90 -6.56 -11.85
CA VAL A 312 2.52 -5.35 -12.59
C VAL A 312 3.25 -4.13 -12.04
N MET A 313 3.34 -3.95 -10.72
CA MET A 313 4.09 -2.84 -10.14
C MET A 313 5.59 -2.94 -10.46
N HIS A 314 6.16 -4.15 -10.38
CA HIS A 314 7.53 -4.41 -10.80
C HIS A 314 7.76 -4.02 -12.27
N TYR A 315 6.85 -4.40 -13.17
CA TYR A 315 6.90 -4.01 -14.57
C TYR A 315 6.82 -2.49 -14.77
N LEU A 316 5.86 -1.84 -14.13
CA LEU A 316 5.66 -0.39 -14.25
C LEU A 316 6.87 0.40 -13.76
N TRP A 317 7.57 -0.09 -12.74
CA TRP A 317 8.72 0.60 -12.15
C TRP A 317 10.05 0.28 -12.82
N ASN A 318 10.23 -0.91 -13.39
CA ASN A 318 11.50 -1.38 -13.97
C ASN A 318 11.48 -1.54 -15.50
N GLY A 319 10.31 -1.50 -16.15
CA GLY A 319 10.16 -1.68 -17.59
C GLY A 319 10.21 -3.15 -18.06
N LYS A 320 10.27 -4.12 -17.14
CA LYS A 320 10.23 -5.56 -17.41
C LYS A 320 9.53 -6.29 -16.27
N TYR A 321 8.89 -7.42 -16.55
CA TYR A 321 8.30 -8.28 -15.52
C TYR A 321 9.41 -8.93 -14.65
N PRO A 322 9.07 -9.37 -13.41
CA PRO A 322 10.01 -10.14 -12.60
C PRO A 322 10.37 -11.45 -13.29
N ASP A 323 11.54 -12.00 -12.95
CA ASP A 323 12.04 -13.25 -13.56
C ASP A 323 11.15 -14.46 -13.23
N ASN A 324 10.41 -14.41 -12.12
CA ASN A 324 9.38 -15.36 -11.73
C ASN A 324 8.09 -14.57 -11.54
N GLN A 325 7.07 -14.84 -12.34
CA GLN A 325 5.77 -14.20 -12.31
C GLN A 325 4.78 -15.01 -11.48
N SER A 326 3.82 -14.31 -10.89
CA SER A 326 2.76 -14.90 -10.11
C SER A 326 1.84 -15.77 -10.97
N PRO A 327 1.25 -16.84 -10.39
CA PRO A 327 0.20 -17.61 -11.05
C PRO A 327 -0.98 -16.72 -11.48
N LYS A 328 -1.61 -17.07 -12.59
CA LYS A 328 -2.74 -16.35 -13.18
C LYS A 328 -4.03 -17.13 -13.02
N LEU A 329 -5.10 -16.43 -12.62
CA LEU A 329 -6.44 -16.99 -12.51
C LEU A 329 -7.26 -16.65 -13.75
N GLN A 330 -7.74 -17.69 -14.44
CA GLN A 330 -8.52 -17.55 -15.67
C GLN A 330 -10.02 -17.61 -15.41
N SER A 331 -10.46 -18.52 -14.54
CA SER A 331 -11.88 -18.68 -14.21
C SER A 331 -12.05 -19.38 -12.87
N PHE A 332 -13.12 -19.05 -12.15
CA PHE A 332 -13.54 -19.77 -10.95
C PHE A 332 -15.06 -19.97 -10.97
N THR A 333 -15.53 -21.20 -10.73
CA THR A 333 -16.96 -21.53 -10.68
C THR A 333 -17.33 -22.40 -9.48
N LEU A 334 -18.57 -22.26 -9.04
CA LEU A 334 -19.24 -23.11 -8.06
C LEU A 334 -20.55 -23.64 -8.67
N ASN A 335 -20.65 -24.96 -8.84
CA ASN A 335 -21.72 -25.64 -9.58
C ASN A 335 -21.90 -25.09 -11.01
N GLY A 336 -20.79 -24.79 -11.69
CA GLY A 336 -20.78 -24.22 -13.04
C GLY A 336 -21.23 -22.75 -13.12
N LYS A 337 -21.42 -22.08 -11.98
CA LYS A 337 -21.83 -20.68 -11.87
C LYS A 337 -20.69 -19.80 -11.35
N THR A 338 -20.71 -18.53 -11.73
CA THR A 338 -19.77 -17.49 -11.29
C THR A 338 -20.30 -16.74 -10.06
N ALA A 339 -19.47 -15.86 -9.49
CA ALA A 339 -19.86 -14.99 -8.39
C ALA A 339 -21.06 -14.05 -8.71
N TYR A 340 -21.32 -13.80 -10.00
CA TYR A 340 -22.39 -12.90 -10.45
C TYR A 340 -23.77 -13.58 -10.51
N ASP A 341 -23.84 -14.91 -10.37
CA ASP A 341 -25.06 -15.69 -10.59
C ASP A 341 -25.92 -15.88 -9.33
N ASN A 342 -25.68 -15.09 -8.27
CA ASN A 342 -26.47 -15.11 -7.02
C ASN A 342 -26.67 -16.53 -6.43
N ILE A 343 -25.57 -17.26 -6.28
CA ILE A 343 -25.58 -18.68 -5.94
C ILE A 343 -26.28 -18.91 -4.60
N THR A 344 -27.41 -19.63 -4.66
CA THR A 344 -28.19 -20.05 -3.49
C THR A 344 -28.28 -21.57 -3.48
N LEU A 345 -27.97 -22.20 -2.34
CA LEU A 345 -27.89 -23.65 -2.18
C LEU A 345 -28.66 -24.11 -0.93
N GLN A 346 -28.96 -25.41 -0.84
CA GLN A 346 -29.54 -26.04 0.34
C GLN A 346 -28.43 -26.70 1.17
N ALA A 347 -28.54 -26.63 2.51
CA ALA A 347 -27.58 -27.26 3.42
C ALA A 347 -27.40 -28.75 3.12
N GLY A 348 -26.17 -29.26 3.19
CA GLY A 348 -25.85 -30.67 2.93
C GLY A 348 -25.87 -31.11 1.45
N THR A 349 -26.20 -30.20 0.52
CA THR A 349 -26.08 -30.48 -0.92
C THR A 349 -24.61 -30.64 -1.30
N THR A 350 -24.31 -31.58 -2.20
CA THR A 350 -22.95 -31.70 -2.76
C THR A 350 -22.73 -30.56 -3.74
N CYS A 351 -21.66 -29.80 -3.52
CA CYS A 351 -21.22 -28.69 -4.36
C CYS A 351 -19.93 -29.07 -5.08
N THR A 352 -19.72 -28.53 -6.28
CA THR A 352 -18.53 -28.73 -7.10
C THR A 352 -17.89 -27.38 -7.37
N ALA A 353 -16.64 -27.18 -6.97
CA ALA A 353 -15.88 -25.96 -7.21
C ALA A 353 -14.73 -26.26 -8.18
N GLN A 354 -14.52 -25.37 -9.14
CA GLN A 354 -13.48 -25.51 -10.15
C GLN A 354 -12.79 -24.17 -10.42
N ALA A 355 -11.48 -24.12 -10.21
CA ALA A 355 -10.63 -22.97 -10.47
C ALA A 355 -9.60 -23.30 -11.55
N ASN A 356 -9.55 -22.50 -12.60
CA ASN A 356 -8.54 -22.61 -13.65
C ASN A 356 -7.42 -21.61 -13.37
N ILE A 357 -6.27 -22.14 -12.96
CA ILE A 357 -5.09 -21.37 -12.55
C ILE A 357 -3.88 -21.92 -13.31
N SER A 358 -3.15 -21.04 -13.99
CA SER A 358 -1.96 -21.36 -14.76
C SER A 358 -0.76 -20.57 -14.25
N ASP A 359 0.42 -21.17 -14.28
CA ASP A 359 1.66 -20.49 -13.95
C ASP A 359 2.40 -20.04 -15.23
N PRO A 360 2.78 -18.76 -15.37
CA PRO A 360 3.52 -18.30 -16.55
C PRO A 360 4.87 -18.99 -16.74
N ASP A 361 5.53 -19.37 -15.66
CA ASP A 361 6.86 -19.99 -15.65
C ASP A 361 6.79 -21.53 -15.62
N SER A 362 5.57 -22.07 -15.70
CA SER A 362 5.27 -23.50 -15.66
C SER A 362 5.67 -24.18 -14.34
N ASP A 363 5.71 -23.43 -13.24
CA ASP A 363 5.94 -23.99 -11.92
C ASP A 363 4.74 -24.88 -11.47
N PRO A 364 5.01 -25.99 -10.74
CA PRO A 364 3.94 -26.82 -10.18
C PRO A 364 3.11 -26.05 -9.15
N LEU A 365 1.78 -26.02 -9.34
CA LEU A 365 0.89 -25.28 -8.45
C LEU A 365 0.34 -26.12 -7.30
N SER A 366 0.45 -25.60 -6.08
CA SER A 366 -0.29 -26.08 -4.90
C SER A 366 -1.57 -25.28 -4.72
N ILE A 367 -2.72 -25.95 -4.57
CA ILE A 367 -4.02 -25.29 -4.45
C ILE A 367 -4.56 -25.42 -3.02
N ARG A 368 -4.92 -24.29 -2.43
CA ARG A 368 -5.59 -24.20 -1.12
C ARG A 368 -7.02 -23.69 -1.30
N TRP A 369 -7.95 -24.33 -0.62
CA TRP A 369 -9.35 -23.94 -0.56
C TRP A 369 -9.68 -23.49 0.87
N GLU A 370 -10.43 -22.40 1.00
CA GLU A 370 -10.84 -21.87 2.30
C GLU A 370 -12.29 -21.40 2.23
N LEU A 371 -13.08 -21.75 3.24
CA LEU A 371 -14.46 -21.31 3.34
C LEU A 371 -14.59 -20.37 4.53
N LEU A 372 -15.03 -19.14 4.28
CA LEU A 372 -15.30 -18.16 5.33
C LEU A 372 -16.80 -17.87 5.38
N ARG A 373 -17.28 -17.44 6.56
CA ARG A 373 -18.54 -16.68 6.62
C ARG A 373 -18.37 -15.36 5.86
N GLU A 374 -19.46 -14.85 5.30
CA GLU A 374 -19.45 -13.48 4.76
C GLU A 374 -19.22 -12.49 5.90
N ALA A 375 -18.41 -11.46 5.66
CA ALA A 375 -18.05 -10.48 6.69
C ALA A 375 -19.28 -9.71 7.19
N THR A 376 -19.35 -9.52 8.51
CA THR A 376 -20.39 -8.72 9.17
C THR A 376 -19.84 -7.51 9.93
N ASP A 377 -18.55 -7.52 10.28
CA ASP A 377 -17.86 -6.36 10.83
C ASP A 377 -17.39 -5.47 9.68
N LEU A 378 -18.26 -4.54 9.27
CA LEU A 378 -18.03 -3.65 8.14
C LEU A 378 -17.73 -2.24 8.64
N ARG A 379 -16.51 -1.74 8.41
CA ARG A 379 -16.07 -0.38 8.78
C ARG A 379 -15.77 0.50 7.56
N SER A 380 -15.43 1.77 7.74
CA SER A 380 -15.21 2.72 6.63
C SER A 380 -13.90 3.48 6.81
N GLY A 381 -13.36 4.06 5.73
CA GLY A 381 -12.17 4.93 5.78
C GLY A 381 -10.92 4.24 6.34
N GLY A 382 -10.73 2.95 6.02
CA GLY A 382 -9.56 2.19 6.43
C GLY A 382 -9.52 1.79 7.92
N ASP A 383 -10.64 1.89 8.64
CA ASP A 383 -10.76 1.41 10.02
C ASP A 383 -10.51 -0.13 10.10
N VAL A 384 -10.15 -0.63 11.28
CA VAL A 384 -9.81 -2.05 11.48
C VAL A 384 -11.07 -2.91 11.46
N GLU A 385 -11.02 -4.01 10.71
CA GLU A 385 -12.08 -5.02 10.65
C GLU A 385 -11.59 -6.37 11.17
N ALA A 386 -12.48 -7.10 11.83
CA ALA A 386 -12.23 -8.48 12.21
C ALA A 386 -12.28 -9.41 10.99
N ARG A 387 -11.31 -10.33 10.90
CA ARG A 387 -11.32 -11.41 9.90
C ARG A 387 -12.52 -12.33 10.14
N PRO A 388 -13.31 -12.68 9.11
CA PRO A 388 -14.43 -13.61 9.27
C PRO A 388 -14.00 -15.00 9.75
N GLU A 389 -14.90 -15.67 10.47
CA GLU A 389 -14.69 -17.03 10.96
C GLU A 389 -14.50 -18.02 9.79
N ALA A 390 -13.43 -18.82 9.88
CA ALA A 390 -13.20 -19.93 8.97
C ALA A 390 -14.11 -21.12 9.30
N VAL A 391 -14.69 -21.72 8.27
CA VAL A 391 -15.64 -22.82 8.37
C VAL A 391 -15.00 -24.06 7.75
N PRO A 392 -14.93 -25.19 8.47
CA PRO A 392 -14.38 -26.43 7.91
C PRO A 392 -15.14 -26.87 6.65
N ILE A 393 -14.40 -27.13 5.56
CA ILE A 393 -14.96 -27.67 4.32
C ILE A 393 -15.31 -29.16 4.54
N THR A 394 -16.59 -29.44 4.73
CA THR A 394 -17.06 -30.78 5.10
C THR A 394 -17.11 -31.72 3.90
N ALA A 395 -16.64 -32.96 4.09
CA ALA A 395 -16.63 -34.02 3.08
C ALA A 395 -15.97 -33.59 1.75
N MET A 396 -14.89 -32.81 1.85
CA MET A 396 -14.10 -32.41 0.69
C MET A 396 -13.51 -33.63 -0.01
N LYS A 397 -13.71 -33.75 -1.32
CA LYS A 397 -13.08 -34.75 -2.19
C LYS A 397 -12.51 -34.08 -3.44
N GLY A 398 -11.52 -34.71 -4.05
CA GLY A 398 -10.77 -34.14 -5.18
C GLY A 398 -9.48 -33.47 -4.70
N GLU A 399 -8.64 -33.10 -5.65
CA GLU A 399 -7.32 -32.51 -5.39
C GLU A 399 -7.08 -31.34 -6.36
N GLY A 400 -6.27 -30.38 -5.91
CA GLY A 400 -5.86 -29.26 -6.74
C GLY A 400 -7.01 -28.35 -7.16
N ARG A 401 -7.18 -28.19 -8.48
CA ARG A 401 -8.05 -27.22 -9.15
C ARG A 401 -9.54 -27.56 -9.15
N HIS A 402 -9.91 -28.74 -8.69
CA HIS A 402 -11.29 -29.23 -8.71
C HIS A 402 -11.61 -29.98 -7.42
N ILE A 403 -12.60 -29.50 -6.68
CA ILE A 403 -13.07 -30.14 -5.45
C ILE A 403 -14.58 -30.30 -5.45
N THR A 404 -15.05 -31.28 -4.69
CA THR A 404 -16.45 -31.39 -4.26
C THR A 404 -16.52 -31.30 -2.75
N PHE A 405 -17.59 -30.70 -2.21
CA PHE A 405 -17.78 -30.57 -0.76
C PHE A 405 -19.27 -30.51 -0.40
N LYS A 406 -19.59 -30.62 0.89
CA LYS A 406 -20.96 -30.46 1.39
C LYS A 406 -21.22 -29.02 1.79
N ALA A 407 -22.32 -28.46 1.28
CA ALA A 407 -22.76 -27.13 1.62
C ALA A 407 -22.98 -27.02 3.16
N PRO A 408 -22.49 -25.95 3.82
CA PRO A 408 -22.57 -25.81 5.28
C PRO A 408 -24.01 -25.56 5.76
N SER A 409 -24.17 -25.25 7.04
CA SER A 409 -25.45 -24.82 7.60
C SER A 409 -25.91 -23.47 7.03
N LYS A 410 -27.14 -23.06 7.38
CA LYS A 410 -27.75 -21.82 6.91
C LYS A 410 -26.87 -20.60 7.20
N GLY A 411 -26.68 -19.73 6.21
CA GLY A 411 -25.86 -18.53 6.32
C GLY A 411 -25.31 -18.05 4.97
N ALA A 412 -24.69 -16.87 4.97
CA ALA A 412 -23.91 -16.35 3.85
C ALA A 412 -22.44 -16.72 4.02
N TYR A 413 -21.82 -17.19 2.94
CA TYR A 413 -20.46 -17.70 2.94
C TYR A 413 -19.72 -17.24 1.69
N ARG A 414 -18.40 -17.39 1.74
CA ARG A 414 -17.51 -17.14 0.61
C ARG A 414 -16.46 -18.23 0.52
N LEU A 415 -16.40 -18.90 -0.63
CA LEU A 415 -15.38 -19.90 -0.93
C LEU A 415 -14.22 -19.20 -1.62
N PHE A 416 -13.03 -19.28 -1.02
CA PHE A 416 -11.76 -18.79 -1.54
C PHE A 416 -10.95 -19.93 -2.15
N VAL A 417 -10.19 -19.60 -3.19
CA VAL A 417 -9.17 -20.46 -3.77
C VAL A 417 -7.86 -19.67 -3.91
N TYR A 418 -6.77 -20.33 -3.54
CA TYR A 418 -5.41 -19.82 -3.67
C TYR A 418 -4.58 -20.84 -4.45
N GLY A 419 -3.85 -20.40 -5.47
CA GLY A 419 -2.91 -21.23 -6.23
C GLY A 419 -1.50 -20.70 -6.07
N TYR A 420 -0.63 -21.47 -5.41
CA TYR A 420 0.74 -21.09 -5.06
C TYR A 420 1.76 -21.78 -5.96
N ASP A 421 2.79 -21.05 -6.39
CA ASP A 421 3.89 -21.55 -7.22
C ASP A 421 5.02 -22.23 -6.43
N GLY A 422 5.02 -22.08 -5.09
CA GLY A 422 6.12 -22.54 -4.23
C GLY A 422 7.38 -21.67 -4.26
N LYS A 423 7.33 -20.51 -4.93
CA LYS A 423 8.39 -19.50 -5.03
C LYS A 423 8.04 -18.21 -4.29
N GLY A 424 6.90 -18.17 -3.62
CA GLY A 424 6.42 -17.02 -2.86
C GLY A 424 5.36 -16.19 -3.60
N HIS A 425 4.76 -16.71 -4.68
CA HIS A 425 3.68 -16.03 -5.39
C HIS A 425 2.39 -16.86 -5.40
N ALA A 426 1.27 -16.17 -5.56
CA ALA A 426 -0.04 -16.78 -5.55
C ALA A 426 -1.09 -16.08 -6.44
N ALA A 427 -1.95 -16.87 -7.06
CA ALA A 427 -3.24 -16.45 -7.58
C ALA A 427 -4.33 -16.58 -6.51
N THR A 428 -5.31 -15.68 -6.54
CA THR A 428 -6.47 -15.69 -5.63
C THR A 428 -7.77 -15.40 -6.39
N ALA A 429 -8.85 -16.06 -5.97
CA ALA A 429 -10.23 -15.72 -6.29
C ALA A 429 -11.19 -16.17 -5.20
N ASN A 430 -12.41 -15.67 -5.21
CA ASN A 430 -13.46 -16.15 -4.34
C ASN A 430 -14.86 -16.04 -4.97
N ILE A 431 -15.82 -16.79 -4.42
CA ILE A 431 -17.23 -16.77 -4.82
C ILE A 431 -18.10 -16.68 -3.56
N PRO A 432 -18.92 -15.63 -3.40
CA PRO A 432 -19.94 -15.59 -2.37
C PRO A 432 -21.13 -16.48 -2.74
N PHE A 433 -21.71 -17.16 -1.76
CA PHE A 433 -22.93 -17.94 -1.91
C PHE A 433 -23.79 -17.94 -0.63
N LEU A 434 -25.08 -18.21 -0.78
CA LEU A 434 -26.04 -18.25 0.30
C LEU A 434 -26.58 -19.66 0.52
N ILE A 435 -26.62 -20.11 1.78
CA ILE A 435 -27.33 -21.32 2.20
C ILE A 435 -28.68 -20.92 2.81
N LYS A 436 -29.77 -21.46 2.27
CA LYS A 436 -31.14 -21.21 2.74
C LYS A 436 -31.59 -22.18 3.83
#